data_AF-A0A3B3CSF7-F1
#
_entry.id   AF-A0A3B3CSF7-F1
#
_cell.length_a   1.000
_cell.length_b   1.000
_cell.length_c   1.000
_cell.angle_alpha   90.00
_cell.angle_beta   90.00
_cell.angle_gamma   90.00
#
_symmetry.space_group_name_H-M   'P 1'
#
loop_
_entity.id
_entity.type
_entity.pdbx_description
1 polymer ?
#
loop_
_entity_poly.entity_id
_entity_poly.type
_entity_poly.pdbx_seq_one_letter_code
_entity_poly.pdbx_strand_id
1 'polypeptide(L)'
;MAKWGEGDPRWIVEERADATNVNNWHWTERDVSAWSSDRLRQLLLSIRVEGPEGVCQMTEVSKLEGEASINNRKGKLFFFYEWQLKASWLGTSVGGVKYRGTVEVSNLSDENDEDDLDVNVSLCKDQSDTPLLGLMKRTGVTEVRRVLTKYVQDLKSEFSQGMILPTADGKDPPIPAKTKKNLVKSRTQMTPPQKSLSGPTQSSTGVLIPTCGFNLQETFQTSADELYQTFINQEFVQVFTRLPAAVDSRRGGKFQHLDGSVSGEFTELVPHQRIRMKWRFRTWPSGHFAAVSLELEDRGDETVLTLECRGVPAGEEGSTEEGWRRFYFNAIKQAFGY
;
A
#
# COMPACT_ATOMS: atom_id res chain seq x y z
N MET A 1 -35.69 -23.67 -16.67
CA MET A 1 -35.63 -24.83 -15.76
C MET A 1 -34.85 -25.91 -16.47
N ALA A 2 -33.80 -26.46 -15.85
CA ALA A 2 -33.06 -27.59 -16.41
C ALA A 2 -33.96 -28.83 -16.51
N LYS A 3 -33.78 -29.65 -17.56
CA LYS A 3 -34.57 -30.88 -17.77
C LYS A 3 -34.16 -31.94 -16.75
N TRP A 4 -35.15 -32.59 -16.15
CA TRP A 4 -34.94 -33.66 -15.18
C TRP A 4 -34.18 -34.83 -15.82
N GLY A 5 -33.00 -35.17 -15.28
CA GLY A 5 -32.17 -36.29 -15.72
C GLY A 5 -30.94 -35.93 -16.57
N GLU A 6 -30.79 -34.68 -17.01
CA GLU A 6 -29.55 -34.17 -17.59
C GLU A 6 -28.89 -33.20 -16.60
N GLY A 7 -27.90 -33.69 -15.85
CA GLY A 7 -27.08 -32.84 -15.00
C GLY A 7 -26.36 -31.80 -15.84
N ASP A 8 -26.59 -30.51 -15.56
CA ASP A 8 -25.85 -29.42 -16.18
C ASP A 8 -24.35 -29.60 -15.86
N PRO A 9 -23.45 -29.67 -16.84
CA PRO A 9 -22.01 -29.84 -16.60
C PRO A 9 -21.39 -28.70 -15.78
N ARG A 10 -22.08 -27.57 -15.59
CA ARG A 10 -21.68 -26.52 -14.64
C ARG A 10 -21.80 -26.94 -13.18
N TRP A 11 -22.61 -27.95 -12.87
CA TRP A 11 -23.01 -28.35 -11.51
C TRP A 11 -22.56 -29.77 -11.13
N ILE A 12 -21.76 -30.44 -11.97
CA ILE A 12 -21.15 -31.73 -11.63
C ILE A 12 -19.95 -31.47 -10.72
N VAL A 13 -20.14 -31.62 -9.41
CA VAL A 13 -19.04 -31.76 -8.46
C VAL A 13 -18.64 -33.23 -8.45
N GLU A 14 -17.72 -33.60 -9.33
CA GLU A 14 -16.98 -34.85 -9.18
C GLU A 14 -16.04 -34.70 -7.98
N GLU A 15 -16.32 -35.40 -6.88
CA GLU A 15 -15.34 -35.59 -5.81
C GLU A 15 -14.18 -36.43 -6.38
N ARG A 16 -13.11 -35.74 -6.79
CA ARG A 16 -11.83 -36.37 -7.11
C ARG A 16 -10.93 -36.34 -5.88
N ALA A 17 -10.22 -37.44 -5.65
CA ALA A 17 -9.34 -37.65 -4.49
C ALA A 17 -8.11 -36.70 -4.44
N ASP A 18 -7.94 -35.88 -5.47
CA ASP A 18 -6.71 -35.16 -5.80
C ASP A 18 -6.67 -33.72 -5.24
N ALA A 19 -7.74 -33.25 -4.59
CA ALA A 19 -7.83 -31.92 -3.95
C ALA A 19 -7.25 -30.76 -4.80
N THR A 20 -7.38 -30.83 -6.13
CA THR A 20 -6.74 -29.89 -7.04
C THR A 20 -7.71 -28.75 -7.37
N ASN A 21 -7.28 -27.51 -7.18
CA ASN A 21 -8.08 -26.28 -7.39
C ASN A 21 -8.40 -26.07 -8.88
N VAL A 22 -9.47 -26.69 -9.35
CA VAL A 22 -9.96 -26.53 -10.72
C VAL A 22 -10.44 -25.07 -10.91
N ASN A 23 -9.94 -24.38 -11.93
CA ASN A 23 -10.26 -22.99 -12.32
C ASN A 23 -9.80 -21.83 -11.39
N ASN A 24 -8.92 -22.05 -10.40
CA ASN A 24 -8.46 -20.99 -9.47
C ASN A 24 -9.60 -20.18 -8.82
N TRP A 25 -10.73 -20.84 -8.53
CA TRP A 25 -11.91 -20.21 -7.93
C TRP A 25 -11.75 -20.02 -6.42
N HIS A 26 -10.94 -20.88 -5.79
CA HIS A 26 -10.56 -20.78 -4.38
C HIS A 26 -9.25 -20.02 -4.24
N TRP A 27 -9.15 -19.21 -3.18
CA TRP A 27 -7.96 -18.42 -2.86
C TRP A 27 -6.77 -19.37 -2.69
N THR A 28 -5.72 -19.19 -3.49
CA THR A 28 -4.46 -19.91 -3.31
C THR A 28 -3.37 -18.90 -2.97
N GLU A 29 -2.94 -18.99 -1.71
CA GLU A 29 -1.75 -18.31 -1.24
C GLU A 29 -0.54 -19.22 -1.43
N ARG A 30 0.53 -18.65 -1.96
CA ARG A 30 1.83 -19.30 -2.03
C ARG A 30 2.81 -18.41 -1.32
N ASP A 31 3.38 -18.93 -0.25
CA ASP A 31 4.53 -18.32 0.40
C ASP A 31 5.73 -18.41 -0.56
N VAL A 32 6.34 -17.26 -0.81
CA VAL A 32 7.53 -17.09 -1.66
C VAL A 32 8.66 -16.40 -0.92
N SER A 33 8.58 -16.35 0.41
CA SER A 33 9.55 -15.69 1.29
C SER A 33 10.93 -16.32 1.14
N ALA A 34 11.03 -17.65 1.11
CA ALA A 34 12.30 -18.36 0.93
C ALA A 34 12.98 -17.98 -0.40
N TRP A 35 12.26 -18.12 -1.51
CA TRP A 35 12.76 -17.76 -2.84
C TRP A 35 13.15 -16.28 -2.92
N SER A 36 12.29 -15.40 -2.38
CA SER A 36 12.52 -13.96 -2.38
C SER A 36 13.77 -13.58 -1.59
N SER A 37 13.97 -14.20 -0.44
CA SER A 37 15.13 -13.96 0.39
C SER A 37 16.43 -14.37 -0.32
N ASP A 38 16.45 -15.53 -0.99
CA ASP A 38 17.60 -16.00 -1.75
C ASP A 38 17.88 -15.10 -2.97
N ARG A 39 16.82 -14.71 -3.70
CA ARG A 39 16.94 -13.82 -4.86
C ARG A 39 17.47 -12.45 -4.45
N LEU A 40 16.93 -11.85 -3.39
CA LEU A 40 17.41 -10.58 -2.84
C LEU A 40 18.88 -10.67 -2.40
N ARG A 41 19.30 -11.77 -1.75
CA ARG A 41 20.72 -11.97 -1.39
C ARG A 41 21.63 -12.00 -2.60
N GLN A 42 21.28 -12.78 -3.62
CA GLN A 42 22.07 -12.88 -4.86
C GLN A 42 22.18 -11.53 -5.57
N LEU A 43 21.05 -10.83 -5.66
CA LEU A 43 20.93 -9.53 -6.30
C LEU A 43 21.75 -8.47 -5.58
N LEU A 44 21.66 -8.38 -4.24
CA LEU A 44 22.45 -7.43 -3.45
C LEU A 44 23.95 -7.70 -3.55
N LEU A 45 24.39 -8.97 -3.50
CA LEU A 45 25.81 -9.34 -3.63
C LEU A 45 26.38 -9.07 -5.03
N SER A 46 25.53 -8.96 -6.05
CA SER A 46 25.95 -8.60 -7.40
C SER A 46 26.26 -7.11 -7.59
N ILE A 47 25.92 -6.27 -6.60
CA ILE A 47 26.13 -4.82 -6.67
C ILE A 47 27.61 -4.50 -6.63
N ARG A 48 28.08 -3.88 -7.71
CA ARG A 48 29.43 -3.35 -7.86
C ARG A 48 29.36 -1.98 -8.53
N VAL A 49 29.97 -0.99 -7.89
CA VAL A 49 29.94 0.41 -8.29
C VAL A 49 31.37 0.86 -8.51
N GLU A 50 31.65 1.43 -9.67
CA GLU A 50 32.96 1.99 -10.02
C GLU A 50 32.82 3.50 -10.25
N GLY A 51 33.81 4.26 -9.79
CA GLY A 51 33.87 5.70 -9.97
C GLY A 51 35.30 6.22 -9.95
N PRO A 52 35.52 7.51 -10.24
CA PRO A 52 36.84 8.13 -10.17
C PRO A 52 37.44 8.10 -8.75
N GLU A 53 36.60 7.93 -7.72
CA GLU A 53 37.03 7.82 -6.32
C GLU A 53 37.53 6.41 -5.94
N GLY A 54 37.16 5.38 -6.72
CA GLY A 54 37.50 3.98 -6.49
C GLY A 54 36.36 3.02 -6.80
N VAL A 55 36.41 1.81 -6.22
CA VAL A 55 35.45 0.72 -6.48
C VAL A 55 34.80 0.27 -5.19
N CYS A 56 33.47 0.22 -5.16
CA CYS A 56 32.69 -0.31 -4.04
C CYS A 56 31.93 -1.57 -4.45
N GLN A 57 31.96 -2.58 -3.61
CA GLN A 57 31.26 -3.84 -3.85
C GLN A 57 30.52 -4.29 -2.59
N MET A 58 29.32 -4.86 -2.76
CA MET A 58 28.61 -5.51 -1.67
C MET A 58 29.29 -6.83 -1.31
N THR A 59 29.57 -7.06 -0.03
CA THR A 59 30.30 -8.27 0.42
C THR A 59 29.42 -9.24 1.19
N GLU A 60 28.44 -8.74 1.94
CA GLU A 60 27.66 -9.57 2.85
C GLU A 60 26.28 -8.97 3.10
N VAL A 61 25.24 -9.82 3.22
CA VAL A 61 23.90 -9.40 3.63
C VAL A 61 23.69 -9.81 5.08
N SER A 62 23.90 -8.84 5.98
CA SER A 62 23.83 -9.03 7.45
C SER A 62 22.42 -9.19 8.02
N LYS A 63 21.42 -8.55 7.41
CA LYS A 63 20.01 -8.65 7.79
C LYS A 63 19.17 -8.78 6.54
N LEU A 64 18.24 -9.72 6.53
CA LEU A 64 17.21 -9.85 5.51
C LEU A 64 16.03 -10.53 6.17
N GLU A 65 15.13 -9.70 6.70
CA GLU A 65 13.93 -10.12 7.42
C GLU A 65 12.73 -9.58 6.68
N GLY A 66 11.70 -10.39 6.55
CA GLY A 66 10.55 -10.05 5.75
C GLY A 66 9.84 -11.29 5.25
N GLU A 67 8.72 -11.04 4.59
CA GLU A 67 7.88 -12.05 3.99
C GLU A 67 7.46 -11.60 2.60
N ALA A 68 7.16 -12.59 1.76
CA ALA A 68 6.55 -12.36 0.47
C ALA A 68 5.57 -13.49 0.20
N SER A 69 4.35 -13.13 -0.20
CA SER A 69 3.32 -14.08 -0.62
C SER A 69 2.68 -13.65 -1.93
N ILE A 70 2.30 -14.63 -2.73
CA ILE A 70 1.58 -14.41 -3.98
C ILE A 70 0.23 -15.09 -3.87
N ASN A 71 -0.80 -14.29 -4.12
CA ASN A 71 -2.18 -14.69 -4.03
C ASN A 71 -2.81 -14.74 -5.41
N ASN A 72 -3.39 -15.87 -5.80
CA ASN A 72 -4.13 -16.00 -7.06
C ASN A 72 -5.64 -16.02 -6.79
N ARG A 73 -6.38 -15.14 -7.47
CA ARG A 73 -7.84 -15.16 -7.50
C ARG A 73 -8.35 -14.84 -8.89
N LYS A 74 -9.16 -15.73 -9.48
CA LYS A 74 -9.76 -15.56 -10.82
C LYS A 74 -8.71 -15.24 -11.91
N GLY A 75 -7.51 -15.81 -11.81
CA GLY A 75 -6.42 -15.56 -12.76
C GLY A 75 -5.71 -14.22 -12.60
N LYS A 76 -6.04 -13.43 -11.58
CA LYS A 76 -5.29 -12.24 -11.18
C LYS A 76 -4.37 -12.58 -10.01
N LEU A 77 -3.09 -12.24 -10.17
CA LEU A 77 -2.08 -12.37 -9.12
C LEU A 77 -1.98 -11.08 -8.31
N PHE A 78 -1.94 -11.24 -7.00
CA PHE A 78 -1.68 -10.20 -6.02
C PHE A 78 -0.37 -10.54 -5.33
N PHE A 79 0.54 -9.57 -5.26
CA PHE A 79 1.85 -9.75 -4.67
C PHE A 79 1.85 -8.95 -3.37
N PHE A 80 2.19 -9.61 -2.28
CA PHE A 80 2.43 -8.99 -1.00
C PHE A 80 3.89 -9.23 -0.66
N TYR A 81 4.62 -8.19 -0.33
CA TYR A 81 5.98 -8.35 0.14
C TYR A 81 6.33 -7.21 1.07
N GLU A 82 7.07 -7.54 2.12
CA GLU A 82 7.64 -6.57 3.04
C GLU A 82 9.02 -7.09 3.45
N TRP A 83 10.05 -6.27 3.24
CA TRP A 83 11.44 -6.62 3.48
C TRP A 83 12.19 -5.49 4.15
N GLN A 84 12.92 -5.85 5.18
CA GLN A 84 13.95 -5.04 5.80
C GLN A 84 15.31 -5.71 5.58
N LEU A 85 16.22 -4.99 4.94
CA LEU A 85 17.52 -5.50 4.54
C LEU A 85 18.66 -4.61 5.02
N LYS A 86 19.77 -5.25 5.36
CA LYS A 86 21.02 -4.60 5.75
C LYS A 86 22.19 -5.37 5.18
N ALA A 87 23.03 -4.70 4.42
CA ALA A 87 24.18 -5.31 3.76
C ALA A 87 25.46 -4.50 4.00
N SER A 88 26.59 -5.19 4.07
CA SER A 88 27.92 -4.62 4.23
C SER A 88 28.58 -4.47 2.86
N TRP A 89 29.21 -3.33 2.62
CA TRP A 89 29.98 -3.05 1.41
C TRP A 89 31.44 -2.76 1.74
N LEU A 90 32.31 -3.08 0.79
CA LEU A 90 33.75 -2.83 0.83
C LEU A 90 34.12 -1.92 -0.33
N GLY A 91 34.64 -0.73 0.00
CA GLY A 91 35.18 0.22 -0.95
C GLY A 91 36.69 0.19 -1.00
N THR A 92 37.29 0.13 -2.18
CA THR A 92 38.73 0.28 -2.40
C THR A 92 38.97 1.59 -3.13
N SER A 93 39.67 2.53 -2.48
CA SER A 93 40.05 3.80 -3.09
C SER A 93 41.11 3.60 -4.17
N VAL A 94 41.30 4.60 -5.04
CA VAL A 94 42.37 4.58 -6.07
C VAL A 94 43.77 4.37 -5.46
N GLY A 95 43.98 4.80 -4.22
CA GLY A 95 45.22 4.57 -3.46
C GLY A 95 45.35 3.18 -2.81
N GLY A 96 44.43 2.26 -3.06
CA GLY A 96 44.45 0.89 -2.52
C GLY A 96 43.95 0.76 -1.07
N VAL A 97 43.57 1.86 -0.42
CA VAL A 97 43.00 1.83 0.93
C VAL A 97 41.57 1.29 0.88
N LYS A 98 41.28 0.32 1.75
CA LYS A 98 39.99 -0.35 1.86
C LYS A 98 39.17 0.26 3.00
N TYR A 99 37.90 0.49 2.74
CA TYR A 99 36.92 1.04 3.66
C TYR A 99 35.70 0.12 3.71
N ARG A 100 35.13 -0.04 4.90
CA ARG A 100 33.91 -0.82 5.11
C ARG A 100 32.75 0.09 5.47
N GLY A 101 31.59 -0.19 4.91
CA GLY A 101 30.35 0.46 5.30
C GLY A 101 29.16 -0.47 5.24
N THR A 102 27.99 0.08 5.52
CA THR A 102 26.71 -0.62 5.50
C THR A 102 25.68 0.14 4.66
N VAL A 103 24.83 -0.60 3.97
CA VAL A 103 23.61 -0.15 3.31
C VAL A 103 22.42 -0.76 4.04
N GLU A 104 21.43 0.03 4.36
CA GLU A 104 20.19 -0.39 5.02
C GLU A 104 19.00 0.12 4.21
N VAL A 105 18.04 -0.77 3.95
CA VAL A 105 16.76 -0.44 3.31
C VAL A 105 15.66 -0.99 4.21
N SER A 106 14.80 -0.09 4.68
CA SER A 106 13.85 -0.38 5.75
C SER A 106 12.40 -0.47 5.30
N ASN A 107 12.09 -0.02 4.08
CA ASN A 107 10.73 0.11 3.55
C ASN A 107 10.58 -0.55 2.16
N LEU A 108 11.21 -1.71 1.92
CA LEU A 108 10.94 -2.44 0.68
C LEU A 108 9.62 -3.20 0.82
N SER A 109 8.52 -2.64 0.35
CA SER A 109 7.21 -3.31 0.37
C SER A 109 6.40 -3.12 -0.91
N ASP A 110 5.30 -3.84 -1.09
CA ASP A 110 4.37 -3.65 -2.21
C ASP A 110 3.64 -2.30 -2.18
N GLU A 111 3.65 -1.64 -1.03
CA GLU A 111 3.09 -0.29 -0.84
C GLU A 111 4.08 0.84 -1.17
N ASN A 112 5.38 0.53 -1.27
CA ASN A 112 6.41 1.52 -1.59
C ASN A 112 6.82 1.39 -3.06
N ASP A 113 6.73 2.49 -3.80
CA ASP A 113 7.27 2.55 -5.15
C ASP A 113 8.80 2.44 -5.13
N GLU A 114 9.38 2.00 -6.26
CA GLU A 114 10.84 1.96 -6.41
C GLU A 114 11.48 3.31 -6.09
N ASP A 115 10.74 4.40 -6.32
CA ASP A 115 11.21 5.75 -6.09
C ASP A 115 11.16 6.23 -4.62
N ASP A 116 10.47 5.50 -3.74
CA ASP A 116 10.25 5.85 -2.34
C ASP A 116 11.08 5.02 -1.35
N LEU A 117 11.94 4.12 -1.86
CA LEU A 117 12.84 3.32 -1.03
C LEU A 117 13.84 4.20 -0.26
N ASP A 118 13.80 4.14 1.08
CA ASP A 118 14.75 4.78 1.99
C ASP A 118 16.02 3.93 2.08
N VAL A 119 17.00 4.28 1.25
CA VAL A 119 18.31 3.61 1.19
C VAL A 119 19.33 4.43 1.97
N ASN A 120 19.66 3.98 3.18
CA ASN A 120 20.65 4.62 4.02
C ASN A 120 22.03 3.97 3.81
N VAL A 121 23.02 4.78 3.44
CA VAL A 121 24.41 4.36 3.28
C VAL A 121 25.29 5.03 4.33
N SER A 122 26.01 4.21 5.09
CA SER A 122 26.90 4.63 6.18
C SER A 122 28.25 3.91 6.11
N LEU A 123 29.26 4.49 6.77
CA LEU A 123 30.55 3.85 7.03
C LEU A 123 30.52 3.15 8.39
N CYS A 124 31.36 2.14 8.59
CA CYS A 124 31.55 1.56 9.92
C CYS A 124 32.19 2.58 10.88
N LYS A 125 31.88 2.48 12.17
CA LYS A 125 32.25 3.48 13.21
C LYS A 125 33.77 3.68 13.38
N ASP A 126 34.56 2.74 12.91
CA ASP A 126 36.02 2.71 12.93
C ASP A 126 36.68 3.39 11.70
N GLN A 127 35.88 3.82 10.72
CA GLN A 127 36.37 4.35 9.45
C GLN A 127 36.20 5.87 9.37
N SER A 128 37.24 6.57 8.90
CA SER A 128 37.18 8.01 8.62
C SER A 128 36.33 8.30 7.39
N ASP A 129 35.80 9.52 7.27
CA ASP A 129 35.02 9.94 6.10
C ASP A 129 35.81 9.77 4.80
N THR A 130 35.13 9.37 3.72
CA THR A 130 35.77 9.04 2.44
C THR A 130 34.96 9.51 1.25
N PRO A 131 35.63 9.83 0.12
CA PRO A 131 34.95 10.09 -1.15
C PRO A 131 34.11 8.89 -1.65
N LEU A 132 34.42 7.66 -1.21
CA LEU A 132 33.68 6.45 -1.56
C LEU A 132 32.28 6.41 -0.93
N LEU A 133 32.08 7.03 0.24
CA LEU A 133 30.76 7.20 0.82
C LEU A 133 29.87 8.06 -0.09
N GLY A 134 30.43 9.14 -0.66
CA GLY A 134 29.75 9.98 -1.63
C GLY A 134 29.43 9.25 -2.94
N LEU A 135 30.32 8.35 -3.39
CA LEU A 135 30.07 7.47 -4.54
C LEU A 135 28.91 6.50 -4.26
N MET A 136 28.92 5.84 -3.10
CA MET A 136 27.85 4.91 -2.71
C MET A 136 26.49 5.61 -2.51
N LYS A 137 26.47 6.84 -1.97
CA LYS A 137 25.23 7.61 -1.82
C LYS A 137 24.63 8.07 -3.15
N ARG A 138 25.45 8.31 -4.17
CA ARG A 138 24.99 8.75 -5.50
C ARG A 138 24.70 7.57 -6.41
N THR A 139 25.74 6.83 -6.77
CA THR A 139 25.67 5.73 -7.73
C THR A 139 25.23 4.44 -7.06
N GLY A 140 25.69 4.18 -5.84
CA GLY A 140 25.33 2.95 -5.10
C GLY A 140 23.85 2.89 -4.75
N VAL A 141 23.23 3.97 -4.28
CA VAL A 141 21.79 4.03 -4.02
C VAL A 141 20.97 3.76 -5.28
N THR A 142 21.37 4.39 -6.40
CA THR A 142 20.72 4.17 -7.70
C THR A 142 20.80 2.71 -8.13
N GLU A 143 21.97 2.07 -7.92
CA GLU A 143 22.18 0.67 -8.28
C GLU A 143 21.43 -0.29 -7.35
N VAL A 144 21.41 -0.02 -6.04
CA VAL A 144 20.58 -0.76 -5.07
C VAL A 144 19.12 -0.71 -5.49
N ARG A 145 18.61 0.49 -5.78
CA ARG A 145 17.23 0.69 -6.22
C ARG A 145 16.92 -0.09 -7.50
N ARG A 146 17.79 0.00 -8.52
CA ARG A 146 17.70 -0.78 -9.76
C ARG A 146 17.60 -2.28 -9.51
N VAL A 147 18.41 -2.79 -8.59
CA VAL A 147 18.46 -4.20 -8.22
C VAL A 147 17.19 -4.64 -7.48
N LEU A 148 16.65 -3.81 -6.60
CA LEU A 148 15.38 -4.07 -5.92
C LEU A 148 14.19 -4.03 -6.90
N THR A 149 14.17 -3.09 -7.86
CA THR A 149 13.20 -3.08 -8.96
C THR A 149 13.27 -4.38 -9.76
N LYS A 150 14.47 -4.88 -10.03
CA LYS A 150 14.67 -6.17 -10.71
C LYS A 150 14.08 -7.33 -9.91
N TYR A 151 14.27 -7.37 -8.59
CA TYR A 151 13.62 -8.37 -7.73
C TYR A 151 12.09 -8.37 -7.91
N VAL A 152 11.45 -7.19 -7.89
CA VAL A 152 9.99 -7.08 -8.08
C VAL A 152 9.56 -7.56 -9.47
N GLN A 153 10.37 -7.30 -10.50
CA GLN A 153 10.12 -7.81 -11.85
C GLN A 153 10.27 -9.34 -11.93
N ASP A 154 11.30 -9.90 -11.32
CA ASP A 154 11.55 -11.34 -11.27
C ASP A 154 10.42 -12.04 -10.49
N LEU A 155 9.98 -11.47 -9.36
CA LEU A 155 8.84 -11.95 -8.59
C LEU A 155 7.56 -12.00 -9.46
N LYS A 156 7.35 -10.97 -10.27
CA LYS A 156 6.19 -10.86 -11.17
C LYS A 156 6.30 -11.73 -12.43
N SER A 157 7.48 -12.23 -12.81
CA SER A 157 7.70 -12.92 -14.09
C SER A 157 8.23 -14.35 -13.95
N GLU A 158 9.33 -14.57 -13.21
CA GLU A 158 9.94 -15.88 -13.01
C GLU A 158 9.08 -16.76 -12.09
N PHE A 159 8.48 -16.17 -11.06
CA PHE A 159 7.69 -16.94 -10.08
C PHE A 159 6.21 -17.05 -10.45
N SER A 160 5.64 -16.05 -11.15
CA SER A 160 4.24 -16.08 -11.60
C SER A 160 4.00 -17.10 -12.72
N GLN A 161 5.03 -17.45 -13.48
CA GLN A 161 5.00 -18.48 -14.53
C GLN A 161 4.71 -19.85 -13.91
N GLY A 162 3.53 -20.40 -14.21
CA GLY A 162 3.07 -21.70 -13.71
C GLY A 162 2.16 -21.64 -12.48
N MET A 163 1.93 -20.45 -11.89
CA MET A 163 0.94 -20.27 -10.81
C MET A 163 -0.51 -20.15 -11.32
N ILE A 164 -0.68 -20.01 -12.64
CA ILE A 164 -1.97 -20.04 -13.31
C ILE A 164 -2.05 -21.41 -13.99
N LEU A 165 -2.86 -22.31 -13.42
CA LEU A 165 -3.22 -23.58 -14.06
C LEU A 165 -3.72 -23.32 -15.50
N PRO A 166 -3.25 -24.08 -16.51
CA PRO A 166 -3.80 -23.99 -17.85
C PRO A 166 -5.29 -24.33 -17.81
N THR A 167 -6.15 -23.35 -18.07
CA THR A 167 -7.56 -23.62 -18.40
C THR A 167 -7.57 -24.36 -19.74
N ALA A 168 -8.41 -25.40 -19.88
CA ALA A 168 -8.47 -26.28 -21.05
C ALA A 168 -8.81 -25.61 -22.41
N ASP A 169 -8.88 -24.29 -22.46
CA ASP A 169 -9.03 -23.50 -23.68
C ASP A 169 -7.86 -22.51 -23.77
N GLY A 170 -6.90 -22.83 -24.64
CA GLY A 170 -5.66 -22.08 -24.85
C GLY A 170 -5.87 -20.66 -25.37
N LYS A 171 -6.22 -19.74 -24.46
CA LYS A 171 -6.13 -18.30 -24.68
C LYS A 171 -5.43 -17.65 -23.50
N ASP A 172 -4.22 -17.14 -23.76
CA ASP A 172 -3.49 -16.27 -22.86
C ASP A 172 -4.35 -15.06 -22.43
N PRO A 173 -4.36 -14.69 -21.15
CA PRO A 173 -4.96 -13.43 -20.72
C PRO A 173 -4.11 -12.23 -21.18
N PRO A 174 -4.73 -11.13 -21.63
CA PRO A 174 -4.02 -9.97 -22.14
C PRO A 174 -3.29 -9.20 -21.02
N ILE A 175 -2.03 -8.88 -21.29
CA ILE A 175 -1.14 -7.99 -20.53
C ILE A 175 -1.77 -6.59 -20.46
N PRO A 176 -1.85 -5.91 -19.29
CA PRO A 176 -2.32 -4.53 -19.24
C PRO A 176 -1.31 -3.58 -19.89
N ALA A 177 -1.71 -2.97 -21.00
CA ALA A 177 -0.96 -1.95 -21.71
C ALA A 177 -1.02 -0.59 -20.99
N LYS A 178 0.14 0.07 -20.91
CA LYS A 178 0.34 1.43 -20.38
C LYS A 178 -0.53 2.44 -21.13
N THR A 179 -1.46 3.11 -20.44
CA THR A 179 -2.22 4.23 -21.01
C THR A 179 -1.37 5.50 -21.02
N LYS A 180 -1.17 6.06 -22.22
CA LYS A 180 -0.43 7.30 -22.46
C LYS A 180 -1.24 8.49 -21.90
N LYS A 181 -0.61 9.30 -21.04
CA LYS A 181 -1.12 10.62 -20.64
C LYS A 181 -1.13 11.55 -21.86
N ASN A 182 -2.32 11.95 -22.30
CA ASN A 182 -2.45 13.04 -23.28
C ASN A 182 -2.27 14.38 -22.58
N LEU A 183 -1.26 15.10 -23.06
CA LEU A 183 -0.92 16.48 -22.75
C LEU A 183 -1.90 17.41 -23.46
N VAL A 184 -2.73 18.14 -22.71
CA VAL A 184 -3.40 19.34 -23.24
C VAL A 184 -2.90 20.56 -22.48
N LYS A 185 -2.07 21.33 -23.19
CA LYS A 185 -1.70 22.70 -22.85
C LYS A 185 -2.92 23.60 -23.09
N SER A 186 -3.22 24.50 -22.15
CA SER A 186 -3.97 25.72 -22.43
C SER A 186 -3.44 26.84 -21.56
N ARG A 187 -3.10 27.93 -22.22
CA ARG A 187 -2.25 29.03 -21.77
C ARG A 187 -3.12 30.23 -21.36
N THR A 188 -2.85 30.75 -20.16
CA THR A 188 -2.84 32.16 -19.72
C THR A 188 -4.03 33.08 -20.04
N GLN A 189 -4.58 33.72 -19.00
CA GLN A 189 -4.69 35.20 -18.94
C GLN A 189 -4.89 35.73 -17.51
N MET A 190 -4.15 36.79 -17.20
CA MET A 190 -4.15 37.56 -15.94
C MET A 190 -5.22 38.66 -15.95
N THR A 191 -5.79 39.00 -14.80
CA THR A 191 -5.76 40.37 -14.22
C THR A 191 -6.37 40.41 -12.79
N PRO A 192 -5.90 41.31 -11.88
CA PRO A 192 -6.33 41.42 -10.45
C PRO A 192 -7.07 42.76 -10.18
N PRO A 193 -7.20 43.29 -8.93
CA PRO A 193 -7.50 42.76 -7.57
C PRO A 193 -8.67 43.51 -6.86
N GLN A 194 -9.11 43.11 -5.64
CA GLN A 194 -9.36 44.04 -4.49
C GLN A 194 -9.84 43.37 -3.16
N LYS A 195 -9.10 43.65 -2.06
CA LYS A 195 -9.46 44.08 -0.67
C LYS A 195 -10.69 43.43 0.04
N SER A 196 -10.70 43.02 1.33
CA SER A 196 -10.05 43.57 2.55
C SER A 196 -10.37 42.82 3.89
N LEU A 197 -9.50 43.02 4.91
CA LEU A 197 -9.69 43.06 6.42
C LEU A 197 -9.86 41.71 7.20
N SER A 198 -8.85 41.19 7.94
CA SER A 198 -8.37 41.46 9.35
C SER A 198 -9.27 40.88 10.47
N GLY A 199 -8.88 40.07 11.48
CA GLY A 199 -7.64 39.45 12.04
C GLY A 199 -8.08 38.33 13.05
N PRO A 200 -7.41 37.98 14.18
CA PRO A 200 -6.01 38.12 14.60
C PRO A 200 -5.28 36.76 14.76
N THR A 201 -3.98 36.88 15.06
CA THR A 201 -2.89 35.91 15.20
C THR A 201 -3.10 34.76 16.20
N GLN A 202 -2.78 33.54 15.79
CA GLN A 202 -2.25 32.50 16.67
C GLN A 202 -0.91 31.98 16.12
N SER A 203 0.08 31.98 17.00
CA SER A 203 1.42 31.45 16.81
C SER A 203 1.38 29.93 16.65
N SER A 204 1.77 29.42 15.48
CA SER A 204 2.27 28.05 15.37
C SER A 204 3.51 28.04 14.50
N THR A 205 4.67 27.89 15.14
CA THR A 205 5.85 27.27 14.55
C THR A 205 5.44 25.89 14.03
N GLY A 206 5.11 25.81 12.75
CA GLY A 206 4.72 24.58 12.07
C GLY A 206 4.94 24.75 10.58
N VAL A 207 5.63 23.81 9.97
CA VAL A 207 5.71 23.72 8.51
C VAL A 207 4.28 23.58 7.99
N LEU A 208 3.86 24.47 7.09
CA LEU A 208 2.57 24.37 6.42
C LEU A 208 2.57 23.08 5.58
N ILE A 209 1.98 22.01 6.11
CA ILE A 209 1.79 20.77 5.36
C ILE A 209 0.73 21.09 4.29
N PRO A 210 1.06 21.04 3.00
CA PRO A 210 0.06 21.20 1.96
C PRO A 210 -0.98 20.10 2.12
N THR A 211 -2.27 20.46 2.12
CA THR A 211 -3.37 19.49 2.28
C THR A 211 -4.26 19.46 1.04
N CYS A 212 -4.81 18.29 0.75
CA CYS A 212 -5.80 18.02 -0.28
C CYS A 212 -7.10 17.48 0.36
N GLY A 213 -8.10 17.24 -0.48
CA GLY A 213 -9.35 16.65 -0.07
C GLY A 213 -10.06 16.02 -1.27
N PHE A 214 -10.78 14.94 -1.01
CA PHE A 214 -11.45 14.14 -2.02
C PHE A 214 -12.84 13.74 -1.51
N ASN A 215 -13.69 13.31 -2.45
CA ASN A 215 -15.02 12.79 -2.15
C ASN A 215 -15.17 11.40 -2.78
N LEU A 216 -15.75 10.48 -2.02
CA LEU A 216 -16.12 9.16 -2.48
C LEU A 216 -17.62 8.95 -2.28
N GLN A 217 -18.24 8.24 -3.22
CA GLN A 217 -19.62 7.82 -3.10
C GLN A 217 -19.71 6.33 -3.39
N GLU A 218 -20.43 5.60 -2.53
CA GLU A 218 -20.62 4.16 -2.66
C GLU A 218 -22.02 3.77 -2.18
N THR A 219 -22.64 2.78 -2.85
CA THR A 219 -23.97 2.28 -2.52
C THR A 219 -23.88 0.93 -1.80
N PHE A 220 -24.67 0.74 -0.75
CA PHE A 220 -24.76 -0.49 0.04
C PHE A 220 -26.21 -0.99 0.08
N GLN A 221 -26.42 -2.29 -0.10
CA GLN A 221 -27.72 -2.97 -0.03
C GLN A 221 -28.12 -3.27 1.41
N THR A 222 -28.21 -2.21 2.22
CA THR A 222 -28.59 -2.27 3.64
C THR A 222 -29.29 -0.98 4.04
N SER A 223 -29.93 -0.99 5.20
CA SER A 223 -30.54 0.21 5.79
C SER A 223 -29.48 1.18 6.35
N ALA A 224 -29.82 2.46 6.39
CA ALA A 224 -28.92 3.48 6.93
C ALA A 224 -28.62 3.27 8.42
N ASP A 225 -29.52 2.61 9.16
CA ASP A 225 -29.34 2.22 10.56
C ASP A 225 -28.22 1.20 10.73
N GLU A 226 -28.27 0.09 9.99
CA GLU A 226 -27.27 -0.98 10.04
C GLU A 226 -25.90 -0.49 9.56
N LEU A 227 -25.87 0.28 8.47
CA LEU A 227 -24.61 0.86 7.97
C LEU A 227 -24.02 1.84 9.00
N TYR A 228 -24.84 2.64 9.67
CA TYR A 228 -24.39 3.54 10.74
C TYR A 228 -23.79 2.78 11.92
N GLN A 229 -24.44 1.70 12.38
CA GLN A 229 -23.91 0.84 13.45
C GLN A 229 -22.58 0.22 13.08
N THR A 230 -22.38 -0.15 11.81
CA THR A 230 -21.16 -0.78 11.31
C THR A 230 -19.91 0.08 11.52
N PHE A 231 -20.03 1.41 11.43
CA PHE A 231 -18.90 2.33 11.63
C PHE A 231 -18.65 2.70 13.10
N ILE A 232 -19.63 2.51 13.98
CA ILE A 232 -19.59 3.02 15.36
C ILE A 232 -19.40 1.91 16.38
N ASN A 233 -19.85 0.69 16.08
CA ASN A 233 -19.75 -0.44 16.97
C ASN A 233 -18.42 -1.19 16.77
N GLN A 234 -17.69 -1.39 17.87
CA GLN A 234 -16.42 -2.09 17.87
C GLN A 234 -16.51 -3.50 17.25
N GLU A 235 -17.55 -4.26 17.56
CA GLU A 235 -17.68 -5.65 17.09
C GLU A 235 -17.80 -5.69 15.57
N PHE A 236 -18.62 -4.81 14.99
CA PHE A 236 -18.77 -4.70 13.54
C PHE A 236 -17.47 -4.27 12.86
N VAL A 237 -16.75 -3.31 13.46
CA VAL A 237 -15.44 -2.89 12.96
C VAL A 237 -14.45 -4.05 12.96
N GLN A 238 -14.39 -4.84 14.03
CA GLN A 238 -13.52 -6.02 14.09
C GLN A 238 -13.90 -7.07 13.05
N VAL A 239 -15.19 -7.24 12.76
CA VAL A 239 -15.68 -8.19 11.75
C VAL A 239 -15.23 -7.80 10.34
N PHE A 240 -15.43 -6.55 9.91
CA PHE A 240 -15.03 -6.17 8.55
C PHE A 240 -13.54 -5.95 8.40
N THR A 241 -12.84 -5.46 9.42
CA THR A 241 -11.38 -5.29 9.38
C THR A 241 -10.62 -6.60 9.58
N ARG A 242 -11.27 -7.61 10.17
CA ARG A 242 -10.68 -8.91 10.57
C ARG A 242 -9.47 -8.78 11.50
N LEU A 243 -9.33 -7.62 12.14
CA LEU A 243 -8.22 -7.26 13.02
C LEU A 243 -8.75 -6.66 14.33
N PRO A 244 -7.95 -6.69 15.41
CA PRO A 244 -8.31 -6.01 16.64
C PRO A 244 -8.55 -4.52 16.39
N ALA A 245 -9.68 -4.02 16.88
CA ALA A 245 -10.07 -2.62 16.81
C ALA A 245 -10.64 -2.20 18.16
N ALA A 246 -10.36 -0.95 18.55
CA ALA A 246 -10.90 -0.32 19.75
C ALA A 246 -11.74 0.87 19.33
N VAL A 247 -13.01 0.93 19.75
CA VAL A 247 -13.94 1.99 19.31
C VAL A 247 -14.74 2.49 20.51
N ASP A 248 -14.63 3.77 20.83
CA ASP A 248 -15.52 4.43 21.80
C ASP A 248 -16.67 5.12 21.05
N SER A 249 -17.84 4.49 21.08
CA SER A 249 -19.06 4.85 20.33
C SER A 249 -19.77 6.13 20.83
N ARG A 250 -19.02 7.11 21.34
CA ARG A 250 -19.56 8.37 21.90
C ARG A 250 -18.98 9.57 21.15
N ARG A 251 -19.67 10.71 21.22
CA ARG A 251 -19.13 11.98 20.71
C ARG A 251 -17.88 12.36 21.52
N GLY A 252 -16.78 12.62 20.84
CA GLY A 252 -15.44 12.79 21.44
C GLY A 252 -14.73 11.47 21.75
N GLY A 253 -15.38 10.33 21.46
CA GLY A 253 -14.79 9.01 21.62
C GLY A 253 -13.69 8.78 20.59
N LYS A 254 -12.63 8.08 21.01
CA LYS A 254 -11.50 7.74 20.15
C LYS A 254 -11.68 6.35 19.56
N PHE A 255 -11.12 6.15 18.38
CA PHE A 255 -11.07 4.85 17.75
C PHE A 255 -9.69 4.53 17.20
N GLN A 256 -9.40 3.23 17.15
CA GLN A 256 -8.22 2.63 16.54
C GLN A 256 -8.67 1.42 15.73
N HIS A 257 -8.23 1.36 14.48
CA HIS A 257 -8.57 0.31 13.52
C HIS A 257 -7.30 -0.25 12.91
N LEU A 258 -7.39 -1.45 12.32
CA LEU A 258 -6.28 -2.11 11.62
C LEU A 258 -5.02 -2.22 12.50
N ASP A 259 -5.18 -2.77 13.71
CA ASP A 259 -4.10 -2.92 14.70
C ASP A 259 -3.39 -1.59 15.06
N GLY A 260 -4.15 -0.50 15.09
CA GLY A 260 -3.64 0.85 15.42
C GLY A 260 -2.94 1.57 14.26
N SER A 261 -2.95 1.00 13.06
CA SER A 261 -2.47 1.66 11.84
C SER A 261 -3.33 2.87 11.45
N VAL A 262 -4.62 2.83 11.81
CA VAL A 262 -5.55 3.94 11.65
C VAL A 262 -6.05 4.36 13.02
N SER A 263 -6.10 5.67 13.25
CA SER A 263 -6.63 6.22 14.49
C SER A 263 -7.42 7.50 14.25
N GLY A 264 -8.32 7.82 15.19
CA GLY A 264 -9.17 8.98 15.06
C GLY A 264 -10.04 9.26 16.27
N GLU A 265 -10.94 10.23 16.09
CA GLU A 265 -11.86 10.73 17.12
C GLU A 265 -13.19 11.13 16.48
N PHE A 266 -14.31 10.65 17.01
CA PHE A 266 -15.63 11.08 16.56
C PHE A 266 -15.93 12.50 17.03
N THR A 267 -16.16 13.43 16.10
CA THR A 267 -16.44 14.84 16.44
C THR A 267 -17.94 15.11 16.52
N GLU A 268 -18.73 14.43 15.68
CA GLU A 268 -20.17 14.57 15.60
C GLU A 268 -20.79 13.23 15.16
N LEU A 269 -21.85 12.82 15.85
CA LEU A 269 -22.59 11.59 15.57
C LEU A 269 -24.08 11.94 15.51
N VAL A 270 -24.67 11.85 14.32
CA VAL A 270 -26.11 12.01 14.10
C VAL A 270 -26.66 10.64 13.69
N PRO A 271 -27.46 9.98 14.53
CA PRO A 271 -27.98 8.64 14.27
C PRO A 271 -28.57 8.50 12.86
N HIS A 272 -28.10 7.49 12.13
CA HIS A 272 -28.61 7.04 10.82
C HIS A 272 -28.51 8.07 9.69
N GLN A 273 -27.80 9.18 9.90
CA GLN A 273 -27.66 10.25 8.89
C GLN A 273 -26.22 10.66 8.66
N ARG A 274 -25.45 10.95 9.73
CA ARG A 274 -24.13 11.55 9.56
C ARG A 274 -23.15 11.12 10.66
N ILE A 275 -21.92 10.81 10.23
CA ILE A 275 -20.79 10.55 11.11
C ILE A 275 -19.67 11.50 10.72
N ARG A 276 -19.22 12.35 11.64
CA ARG A 276 -18.01 13.15 11.45
C ARG A 276 -16.93 12.69 12.41
N MET A 277 -15.74 12.56 11.87
CA MET A 277 -14.58 12.11 12.61
C MET A 277 -13.30 12.80 12.14
N LYS A 278 -12.36 12.91 13.06
CA LYS A 278 -10.95 13.07 12.71
C LYS A 278 -10.40 11.68 12.38
N TRP A 279 -9.61 11.61 11.33
CA TRP A 279 -9.06 10.36 10.84
C TRP A 279 -7.62 10.56 10.41
N ARG A 280 -6.74 9.60 10.69
CA ARG A 280 -5.35 9.61 10.24
C ARG A 280 -4.78 8.22 10.12
N PHE A 281 -3.81 8.08 9.23
CA PHE A 281 -2.85 6.99 9.33
C PHE A 281 -1.82 7.24 10.43
N ARG A 282 -1.25 6.16 10.96
CA ARG A 282 -0.14 6.19 11.91
C ARG A 282 1.10 6.83 11.29
N THR A 283 1.33 6.61 10.00
CA THR A 283 2.46 7.14 9.20
C THR A 283 2.41 8.66 9.00
N TRP A 284 1.25 9.30 9.16
CA TRP A 284 1.12 10.74 8.99
C TRP A 284 1.88 11.55 10.04
N PRO A 285 2.23 12.82 9.77
CA PRO A 285 2.86 13.68 10.76
C PRO A 285 2.10 13.74 12.09
N SER A 286 2.83 13.79 13.19
CA SER A 286 2.23 13.83 14.53
C SER A 286 1.27 15.02 14.65
N GLY A 287 0.09 14.79 15.21
CA GLY A 287 -0.94 15.81 15.36
C GLY A 287 -1.69 16.19 14.06
N HIS A 288 -1.34 15.62 12.91
CA HIS A 288 -2.07 15.84 11.66
C HIS A 288 -3.24 14.85 11.53
N PHE A 289 -4.43 15.36 11.23
CA PHE A 289 -5.66 14.59 11.06
C PHE A 289 -6.46 15.16 9.90
N ALA A 290 -7.04 14.28 9.10
CA ALA A 290 -8.06 14.63 8.13
C ALA A 290 -9.43 14.72 8.82
N ALA A 291 -10.25 15.65 8.39
CA ALA A 291 -11.65 15.72 8.73
C ALA A 291 -12.44 14.88 7.73
N VAL A 292 -13.06 13.80 8.21
CA VAL A 292 -13.91 12.91 7.43
C VAL A 292 -15.36 13.12 7.82
N SER A 293 -16.22 13.28 6.83
CA SER A 293 -17.68 13.37 6.98
C SER A 293 -18.31 12.28 6.14
N LEU A 294 -19.02 11.36 6.79
CA LEU A 294 -19.84 10.34 6.15
C LEU A 294 -21.30 10.76 6.22
N GLU A 295 -21.96 10.82 5.07
CA GLU A 295 -23.39 11.08 4.95
C GLU A 295 -24.09 9.85 4.41
N LEU A 296 -25.12 9.40 5.13
CA LEU A 296 -25.93 8.24 4.78
C LEU A 296 -27.27 8.74 4.26
N GLU A 297 -27.55 8.45 2.99
CA GLU A 297 -28.82 8.74 2.34
C GLU A 297 -29.57 7.42 2.12
N ASP A 298 -30.65 7.22 2.87
CA ASP A 298 -31.53 6.06 2.73
C ASP A 298 -32.44 6.21 1.51
N ARG A 299 -32.40 5.22 0.60
CA ARG A 299 -33.24 5.13 -0.60
C ARG A 299 -34.23 3.96 -0.54
N GLY A 300 -34.47 3.40 0.64
CA GLY A 300 -35.43 2.32 0.88
C GLY A 300 -34.77 0.94 0.85
N ASP A 301 -34.35 0.48 -0.33
CA ASP A 301 -33.70 -0.83 -0.50
C ASP A 301 -32.16 -0.74 -0.51
N GLU A 302 -31.62 0.47 -0.59
CA GLU A 302 -30.19 0.75 -0.61
C GLU A 302 -29.87 2.04 0.13
N THR A 303 -28.68 2.12 0.72
CA THR A 303 -28.15 3.32 1.35
C THR A 303 -26.96 3.81 0.54
N VAL A 304 -27.00 5.08 0.13
CA VAL A 304 -25.87 5.75 -0.51
C VAL A 304 -25.03 6.42 0.57
N LEU A 305 -23.79 5.97 0.70
CA LEU A 305 -22.79 6.56 1.59
C LEU A 305 -21.94 7.54 0.80
N THR A 306 -21.98 8.81 1.17
CA THR A 306 -21.09 9.84 0.63
C THR A 306 -20.04 10.19 1.67
N LEU A 307 -18.78 9.94 1.34
CA LEU A 307 -17.61 10.26 2.16
C LEU A 307 -16.96 11.51 1.61
N GLU A 308 -16.79 12.51 2.46
CA GLU A 308 -15.99 13.69 2.20
C GLU A 308 -14.78 13.70 3.13
N CYS A 309 -13.58 13.74 2.55
CA CYS A 309 -12.33 13.78 3.29
C CYS A 309 -11.59 15.09 3.00
N ARG A 310 -11.26 15.87 4.03
CA ARG A 310 -10.54 17.15 3.91
C ARG A 310 -9.34 17.18 4.84
N GLY A 311 -8.25 17.81 4.42
CA GLY A 311 -7.06 17.94 5.28
C GLY A 311 -6.16 16.71 5.21
N VAL A 312 -6.14 16.03 4.07
CA VAL A 312 -5.22 14.91 3.80
C VAL A 312 -3.87 15.49 3.37
N PRO A 313 -2.71 15.05 3.88
CA PRO A 313 -1.41 15.51 3.40
C PRO A 313 -1.27 15.36 1.88
N ALA A 314 -0.76 16.38 1.19
CA ALA A 314 -0.54 16.31 -0.24
C ALA A 314 0.52 15.23 -0.54
N GLY A 315 0.19 14.30 -1.45
CA GLY A 315 0.96 13.07 -1.71
C GLY A 315 0.29 11.81 -1.17
N GLU A 316 -0.51 11.91 -0.11
CA GLU A 316 -1.20 10.78 0.52
C GLU A 316 -2.64 10.58 0.01
N GLU A 317 -3.14 11.45 -0.87
CA GLU A 317 -4.52 11.46 -1.36
C GLU A 317 -4.95 10.10 -1.92
N GLY A 318 -4.15 9.56 -2.86
CA GLY A 318 -4.44 8.30 -3.52
C GLY A 318 -4.43 7.10 -2.57
N SER A 319 -3.43 7.05 -1.68
CA SER A 319 -3.33 6.01 -0.64
C SER A 319 -4.51 6.07 0.32
N THR A 320 -4.92 7.28 0.71
CA THR A 320 -6.07 7.49 1.59
C THR A 320 -7.39 7.12 0.92
N GLU A 321 -7.58 7.50 -0.35
CA GLU A 321 -8.75 7.13 -1.14
C GLU A 321 -8.86 5.60 -1.29
N GLU A 322 -7.77 4.95 -1.68
CA GLU A 322 -7.72 3.49 -1.85
C GLU A 322 -7.92 2.76 -0.51
N GLY A 323 -7.32 3.27 0.56
CA GLY A 323 -7.52 2.74 1.91
C GLY A 323 -8.98 2.78 2.35
N TRP A 324 -9.69 3.89 2.09
CA TRP A 324 -11.13 3.99 2.37
C TRP A 324 -11.95 2.99 1.55
N ARG A 325 -11.67 2.86 0.25
CA ARG A 325 -12.36 1.91 -0.63
C ARG A 325 -12.11 0.46 -0.21
N ARG A 326 -10.86 0.09 0.09
CA ARG A 326 -10.45 -1.29 0.36
C ARG A 326 -10.81 -1.74 1.77
N PHE A 327 -10.45 -0.96 2.79
CA PHE A 327 -10.54 -1.38 4.19
C PHE A 327 -11.89 -1.05 4.84
N TYR A 328 -12.68 -0.15 4.26
CA TYR A 328 -14.03 0.14 4.75
C TYR A 328 -15.06 -0.35 3.75
N PHE A 329 -15.16 0.24 2.56
CA PHE A 329 -16.31 -0.02 1.69
C PHE A 329 -16.35 -1.48 1.21
N ASN A 330 -15.28 -1.96 0.58
CA ASN A 330 -15.19 -3.33 0.09
C ASN A 330 -15.22 -4.35 1.22
N ALA A 331 -14.60 -4.02 2.36
CA ALA A 331 -14.58 -4.88 3.53
C ALA A 331 -15.98 -5.05 4.14
N ILE A 332 -16.74 -3.96 4.30
CA ILE A 332 -18.11 -3.96 4.80
C ILE A 332 -19.02 -4.76 3.85
N LYS A 333 -18.94 -4.51 2.53
CA LYS A 333 -19.71 -5.29 1.52
C LYS A 333 -19.41 -6.79 1.60
N GLN A 334 -18.14 -7.16 1.74
CA GLN A 334 -17.75 -8.57 1.81
C GLN A 334 -18.09 -9.24 3.14
N ALA A 335 -18.02 -8.51 4.25
CA ALA A 335 -18.22 -9.06 5.59
C ALA A 335 -19.71 -9.25 5.91
N PHE A 336 -20.55 -8.29 5.52
CA PHE A 336 -21.97 -8.30 5.85
C PHE A 336 -22.87 -8.63 4.66
N GLY A 337 -22.32 -8.70 3.45
CA GLY A 337 -23.10 -8.99 2.24
C GLY A 337 -23.97 -7.83 1.77
N TYR A 338 -23.62 -6.60 2.18
CA TYR A 338 -24.22 -5.34 1.71
C TYR A 338 -23.76 -4.98 0.29
#